data_AF-A0A921ZT28-F1
#
_entry.id   AF-A0A921ZT28-F1
#
_cell.length_a   1.000
_cell.length_b   1.000
_cell.length_c   1.000
_cell.angle_alpha   90.00
_cell.angle_beta   90.00
_cell.angle_gamma   90.00
#
_symmetry.space_group_name_H-M   'P 1'
#
loop_
_entity.id
_entity.type
_entity.pdbx_description
1 polymer ?
#
loop_
_entity_poly.entity_id
_entity_poly.type
_entity_poly.pdbx_seq_one_letter_code
_entity_poly.pdbx_strand_id
1 'polypeptide(L)'
;MDKSRFSMLLLEPGEVYFEDFSCSMHYNECLEVGNPTHGRLKLCSKSIVFEPKDMRPPLIKLQFKDCIDLTVLHLNGKNNTIKVRTKQYAEMLEENILAPYKFVYEEKDFYIFFDFASAEECLSQMQQLQRASTLHAPEHNSMVATILHSRYMRMEFDPVMMDDFTEEIVCELQAEKISPLVRHQGKLALTPTTIYFQPFSNVESSPILKLKLKYLRRIYKRRFLLRQVGLEIYSAEESSVPHMYLTFQREYDRDKVYNMLENSPVVNLESVHAEEMTLQWQNGVVSNYDYLMYLNCLGDRSKNDLTQYPVFPWVVADYTSETLDLNKSETFRDLSKPMGALNPDRLEKLMERFYEMSDPRFLYGSHYSAPGLVLFYL
;
A
#
# COMPACT_ATOMS: atom_id res chain seq x y z
N MET A 1 21.79 1.84 -5.62
CA MET A 1 20.92 0.67 -5.82
C MET A 1 19.93 1.05 -6.90
N ASP A 2 19.90 0.28 -8.00
CA ASP A 2 18.92 0.51 -9.06
C ASP A 2 17.51 0.37 -8.48
N LYS A 3 16.71 1.43 -8.65
CA LYS A 3 15.33 1.46 -8.19
C LYS A 3 14.55 0.45 -9.04
N SER A 4 13.94 -0.55 -8.40
CA SER A 4 13.06 -1.51 -9.08
C SER A 4 11.94 -0.74 -9.82
N ARG A 5 11.67 -1.12 -11.07
CA ARG A 5 10.53 -0.65 -11.87
C ARG A 5 9.23 -1.27 -11.39
N PHE A 6 9.28 -2.49 -10.86
CA PHE A 6 8.11 -3.15 -10.32
C PHE A 6 7.57 -2.41 -9.10
N SER A 7 6.27 -2.12 -9.12
CA SER A 7 5.52 -1.58 -7.99
C SER A 7 4.27 -2.41 -7.80
N MET A 8 3.81 -2.54 -6.56
CA MET A 8 2.52 -3.18 -6.26
C MET A 8 1.33 -2.46 -6.92
N LEU A 9 1.51 -1.21 -7.39
CA LEU A 9 0.51 -0.49 -8.19
C LEU A 9 0.28 -1.08 -9.59
N LEU A 10 1.18 -1.94 -10.07
CA LEU A 10 1.01 -2.66 -11.34
C LEU A 10 0.12 -3.90 -11.21
N LEU A 11 -0.28 -4.24 -9.98
CA LEU A 11 -1.12 -5.39 -9.67
C LEU A 11 -2.60 -5.06 -9.83
N GLU A 12 -3.39 -6.07 -10.18
CA GLU A 12 -4.84 -5.92 -10.24
C GLU A 12 -5.44 -5.72 -8.84
N PRO A 13 -6.65 -5.13 -8.73
CA PRO A 13 -7.37 -5.10 -7.45
C PRO A 13 -7.49 -6.50 -6.83
N GLY A 14 -7.06 -6.62 -5.57
CA GLY A 14 -7.05 -7.87 -4.82
C GLY A 14 -5.94 -8.87 -5.20
N GLU A 15 -5.06 -8.52 -6.15
CA GLU A 15 -3.85 -9.28 -6.41
C GLU A 15 -2.80 -8.98 -5.33
N VAL A 16 -2.10 -10.01 -4.87
CA VAL A 16 -1.13 -9.92 -3.78
C VAL A 16 0.23 -10.39 -4.27
N TYR A 17 1.27 -9.62 -3.97
CA TYR A 17 2.65 -10.00 -4.24
C TYR A 17 3.21 -10.85 -3.09
N PHE A 18 3.87 -11.96 -3.40
CA PHE A 18 4.47 -12.85 -2.42
C PHE A 18 5.97 -12.60 -2.26
N GLU A 19 6.72 -12.88 -3.32
CA GLU A 19 8.19 -12.90 -3.33
C GLU A 19 8.69 -12.76 -4.76
N ASP A 20 10.01 -12.70 -4.92
CA ASP A 20 10.63 -12.75 -6.24
C ASP A 20 11.89 -13.60 -6.28
N PHE A 21 12.25 -13.95 -7.51
CA PHE A 21 13.37 -14.84 -7.79
C PHE A 21 14.31 -14.20 -8.81
N SER A 22 15.62 -14.35 -8.62
CA SER A 22 16.60 -14.03 -9.66
C SER A 22 16.51 -15.07 -10.76
N CYS A 23 16.35 -14.62 -11.99
CA CYS A 23 16.18 -15.51 -13.13
C CYS A 23 16.60 -14.87 -14.45
N SER A 24 16.81 -15.72 -15.46
CA SER A 24 16.92 -15.32 -16.86
C SER A 24 15.74 -15.84 -17.69
N MET A 25 15.17 -14.98 -18.52
CA MET A 25 14.07 -15.32 -19.41
C MET A 25 14.56 -15.45 -20.86
N HIS A 26 14.15 -16.55 -21.50
CA HIS A 26 14.37 -16.84 -22.91
C HIS A 26 13.03 -16.98 -23.63
N TYR A 27 13.01 -16.58 -24.91
CA TYR A 27 11.81 -16.62 -25.77
C TYR A 27 11.84 -17.77 -26.77
N ASN A 28 12.94 -18.53 -26.82
CA ASN A 28 13.14 -19.68 -27.68
C ASN A 28 13.44 -20.91 -26.82
N GLU A 29 13.04 -22.09 -27.31
CA GLU A 29 13.28 -23.37 -26.64
C GLU A 29 14.78 -23.72 -26.58
N CYS A 30 15.54 -23.35 -27.62
CA CYS A 30 17.00 -23.45 -27.61
C CYS A 30 17.61 -22.35 -26.73
N LEU A 31 17.84 -22.66 -25.46
CA LEU A 31 18.49 -21.75 -24.48
C LEU A 31 19.90 -21.28 -24.91
N GLU A 32 20.53 -21.97 -25.86
CA GLU A 32 21.84 -21.61 -26.44
C GLU A 32 21.75 -20.58 -27.58
N VAL A 33 20.56 -20.39 -28.17
CA VAL A 33 20.35 -19.53 -29.35
C VAL A 33 19.53 -18.31 -28.96
N GLY A 34 20.23 -17.28 -28.50
CA GLY A 34 19.69 -15.98 -28.10
C GLY A 34 20.30 -15.49 -26.79
N ASN A 35 20.40 -14.18 -26.62
CA ASN A 35 20.88 -13.62 -25.35
C ASN A 35 19.77 -13.67 -24.29
N PRO A 36 19.97 -14.38 -23.16
CA PRO A 36 19.02 -14.35 -22.05
C PRO A 36 18.79 -12.93 -21.55
N THR A 37 17.53 -12.59 -21.34
CA THR A 37 17.20 -11.37 -20.60
C THR A 37 17.28 -11.68 -19.11
N HIS A 38 18.26 -11.11 -18.42
CA HIS A 38 18.40 -11.29 -16.98
C HIS A 38 17.48 -10.32 -16.24
N GLY A 39 16.89 -10.77 -15.13
CA GLY A 39 15.93 -9.98 -14.39
C GLY A 39 15.47 -10.66 -13.11
N ARG A 40 14.31 -10.22 -12.62
CA ARG A 40 13.64 -10.84 -11.48
C ARG A 40 12.23 -11.24 -11.85
N LEU A 41 11.82 -12.44 -11.45
CA LEU A 41 10.44 -12.90 -11.58
C LEU A 41 9.68 -12.60 -10.29
N LYS A 42 8.67 -11.75 -10.38
CA LYS A 42 7.75 -11.42 -9.28
C LYS A 42 6.60 -12.42 -9.27
N LEU A 43 6.43 -13.15 -8.17
CA LEU A 43 5.32 -14.08 -7.99
C LEU A 43 4.16 -13.39 -7.28
N CYS A 44 3.00 -13.30 -7.94
CA CYS A 44 1.78 -12.68 -7.42
C CYS A 44 0.63 -13.69 -7.38
N SER A 45 -0.49 -13.36 -6.73
CA SER A 45 -1.62 -14.27 -6.57
C SER A 45 -2.41 -14.56 -7.84
N LYS A 46 -2.33 -13.68 -8.85
CA LYS A 46 -3.04 -13.83 -10.12
C LYS A 46 -2.09 -13.92 -11.33
N SER A 47 -0.85 -13.47 -11.18
CA SER A 47 0.11 -13.40 -12.27
C SER A 47 1.55 -13.64 -11.80
N ILE A 48 2.43 -13.83 -12.78
CA ILE A 48 3.87 -13.60 -12.63
C ILE A 48 4.26 -12.38 -13.45
N VAL A 49 5.18 -11.55 -12.93
CA VAL A 49 5.70 -10.38 -13.64
C VAL A 49 7.21 -10.51 -13.75
N PHE A 50 7.72 -10.62 -14.97
CA PHE A 50 9.16 -10.59 -15.22
C PHE A 50 9.63 -9.13 -15.36
N GLU A 51 10.60 -8.75 -14.55
CA GLU A 51 11.25 -7.44 -14.54
C GLU A 51 12.69 -7.58 -15.07
N PRO A 52 12.96 -7.18 -16.33
CA PRO A 52 14.31 -7.14 -16.87
C PRO A 52 15.20 -6.16 -16.09
N LYS A 53 16.48 -6.53 -15.93
CA LYS A 53 17.51 -5.67 -15.32
C LYS A 53 17.82 -4.42 -16.16
N ASP A 54 17.78 -4.55 -17.49
CA ASP A 54 17.86 -3.41 -18.42
C ASP A 54 16.51 -2.68 -18.45
N MET A 55 16.53 -1.36 -18.52
CA MET A 55 15.32 -0.53 -18.59
C MET A 55 14.68 -0.52 -19.99
N ARG A 56 15.44 -0.88 -21.04
CA ARG A 56 14.94 -0.88 -22.42
C ARG A 56 13.78 -1.87 -22.63
N PRO A 57 13.90 -3.17 -22.29
CA PRO A 57 12.82 -4.11 -22.52
C PRO A 57 11.64 -3.86 -21.54
N PRO A 58 10.39 -4.14 -21.97
CA PRO A 58 9.22 -4.00 -21.10
C PRO A 58 9.23 -5.03 -19.97
N LEU A 59 8.48 -4.72 -18.90
CA LEU A 59 8.02 -5.74 -17.96
C LEU A 59 7.01 -6.64 -18.68
N ILE A 60 7.10 -7.94 -18.43
CA ILE A 60 6.18 -8.94 -19.01
C ILE A 60 5.31 -9.51 -17.89
N LYS A 61 4.00 -9.30 -17.97
CA LYS A 61 3.02 -9.86 -17.04
C LYS A 61 2.29 -11.03 -17.68
N LEU A 62 2.40 -12.21 -17.07
CA LEU A 62 1.74 -13.44 -17.47
C LEU A 62 0.67 -13.79 -16.44
N GLN A 63 -0.59 -13.78 -16.84
CA GLN A 63 -1.72 -14.10 -15.95
C GLN A 63 -1.90 -15.61 -15.85
N PHE A 64 -2.11 -16.13 -14.63
CA PHE A 64 -2.27 -17.56 -14.43
C PHE A 64 -3.50 -18.14 -15.13
N LYS A 65 -4.60 -17.37 -15.20
CA LYS A 65 -5.83 -17.76 -15.92
C LYS A 65 -5.60 -18.00 -17.42
N ASP A 66 -4.56 -17.39 -17.98
CA ASP A 66 -4.21 -17.44 -19.39
C ASP A 66 -3.06 -18.44 -19.67
N CYS A 67 -2.48 -19.04 -18.64
CA CYS A 67 -1.44 -20.06 -18.77
C CYS A 67 -2.06 -21.40 -19.21
N ILE A 68 -1.57 -21.91 -20.34
CA ILE A 68 -1.96 -23.20 -20.94
C ILE A 68 -1.13 -24.34 -20.35
N ASP A 69 0.19 -24.12 -20.25
CA ASP A 69 1.14 -25.12 -19.76
C ASP A 69 2.15 -24.48 -18.80
N LEU A 70 2.43 -25.19 -17.72
CA LEU A 70 3.38 -24.81 -16.67
C LEU A 70 4.13 -26.08 -16.25
N THR A 71 5.34 -26.24 -16.79
CA THR A 71 6.14 -27.45 -16.65
C THR A 71 7.61 -27.13 -16.38
N VAL A 72 8.29 -27.96 -15.59
CA VAL A 72 9.75 -27.91 -15.45
C VAL A 72 10.35 -28.62 -16.65
N LEU A 73 11.37 -28.02 -17.26
CA LEU A 73 12.15 -28.64 -18.30
C LEU A 73 13.43 -29.24 -17.74
N HIS A 74 13.67 -30.48 -18.13
CA HIS A 74 14.90 -31.21 -17.82
C HIS A 74 15.87 -31.08 -18.99
N LEU A 75 16.51 -29.90 -19.12
CA LEU A 75 17.48 -29.64 -20.19
C LEU A 75 18.90 -29.91 -19.68
N ASN A 76 19.63 -30.80 -20.37
CA ASN A 76 21.06 -31.07 -20.14
C ASN A 76 21.44 -31.31 -18.66
N GLY A 77 20.57 -31.97 -17.89
CA GLY A 77 20.80 -32.29 -16.47
C GLY A 77 20.64 -31.13 -15.48
N LYS A 78 20.24 -29.93 -15.93
CA LYS A 78 19.88 -28.80 -15.06
C LYS A 78 18.35 -28.68 -14.98
N ASN A 79 17.78 -29.06 -13.85
CA ASN A 79 16.33 -29.00 -13.57
C ASN A 79 15.89 -27.62 -13.07
N ASN A 80 16.36 -26.53 -13.67
CA ASN A 80 16.11 -25.18 -13.14
C ASN A 80 15.40 -24.22 -14.09
N THR A 81 14.74 -24.75 -15.13
CA THR A 81 13.96 -23.97 -16.09
C THR A 81 12.49 -24.34 -16.01
N ILE A 82 11.62 -23.34 -15.90
CA ILE A 82 10.17 -23.50 -16.07
C ILE A 82 9.77 -23.01 -17.46
N LYS A 83 9.03 -23.83 -18.19
CA LYS A 83 8.29 -23.44 -19.39
C LYS A 83 6.92 -22.90 -18.99
N VAL A 84 6.61 -21.70 -19.43
CA VAL A 84 5.30 -21.07 -19.29
C VAL A 84 4.73 -20.84 -20.69
N ARG A 85 3.71 -21.63 -21.07
CA ARG A 85 2.94 -21.38 -22.29
C ARG A 85 1.69 -20.59 -21.94
N THR A 86 1.44 -19.48 -22.61
CA THR A 86 0.25 -18.65 -22.37
C THR A 86 -0.44 -18.26 -23.66
N LYS A 87 -1.75 -17.97 -23.58
CA LYS A 87 -2.57 -17.45 -24.70
C LYS A 87 -2.36 -15.97 -24.98
N GLN A 88 -1.94 -15.23 -23.96
CA GLN A 88 -1.79 -13.78 -24.01
C GLN A 88 -0.91 -13.29 -22.87
N TYR A 89 -0.30 -12.13 -23.07
CA TYR A 89 0.52 -11.47 -22.05
C TYR A 89 0.41 -9.95 -22.18
N ALA A 90 0.83 -9.23 -21.14
CA ALA A 90 0.88 -7.78 -21.15
C ALA A 90 2.32 -7.28 -21.04
N GLU A 91 2.64 -6.27 -21.85
CA GLU A 91 3.88 -5.51 -21.82
C GLU A 91 3.61 -4.14 -21.18
N MET A 92 4.51 -3.70 -20.29
CA MET A 92 4.39 -2.40 -19.61
C MET A 92 5.76 -1.80 -19.29
N LEU A 93 5.81 -0.48 -19.10
CA LEU A 93 7.03 0.25 -18.71
C LEU A 93 8.24 -0.01 -19.62
N GLU A 94 8.01 -0.13 -20.93
CA GLU A 94 9.07 -0.15 -21.94
C GLU A 94 9.86 1.17 -21.85
N GLU A 95 11.19 1.08 -21.87
CA GLU A 95 12.09 2.22 -21.61
C GLU A 95 11.80 2.98 -20.29
N ASN A 96 11.11 2.33 -19.34
CA ASN A 96 10.60 2.92 -18.11
C ASN A 96 9.61 4.08 -18.30
N ILE A 97 8.85 4.06 -19.40
CA ILE A 97 7.83 5.07 -19.73
C ILE A 97 6.45 4.63 -19.22
N LEU A 98 5.77 5.52 -18.50
CA LEU A 98 4.38 5.31 -18.08
C LEU A 98 3.44 5.53 -19.26
N ALA A 99 2.93 4.43 -19.83
CA ALA A 99 2.01 4.40 -20.95
C ALA A 99 0.93 3.32 -20.73
N PRO A 100 -0.20 3.35 -21.47
CA PRO A 100 -1.18 2.27 -21.46
C PRO A 100 -0.53 0.91 -21.72
N TYR A 101 -0.97 -0.12 -21.01
CA TYR A 101 -0.42 -1.46 -21.17
C TYR A 101 -0.70 -2.00 -22.56
N LYS A 102 0.31 -2.67 -23.15
CA LYS A 102 0.19 -3.31 -24.45
C LYS A 102 -0.16 -4.78 -24.23
N PHE A 103 -1.37 -5.15 -24.60
CA PHE A 103 -1.85 -6.53 -24.53
C PHE A 103 -1.54 -7.26 -25.83
N VAL A 104 -0.82 -8.39 -25.73
CA VAL A 104 -0.45 -9.24 -26.86
C VAL A 104 -1.28 -10.53 -26.80
N TYR A 105 -2.08 -10.76 -27.84
CA TYR A 105 -3.00 -11.89 -27.95
C TYR A 105 -2.42 -12.96 -28.87
N GLU A 106 -1.35 -13.62 -28.43
CA GLU A 106 -0.69 -14.69 -29.16
C GLU A 106 -0.29 -15.83 -28.22
N GLU A 107 -0.38 -17.07 -28.69
CA GLU A 107 0.17 -18.21 -27.96
C GLU A 107 1.70 -18.14 -27.98
N LYS A 108 2.31 -18.08 -26.79
CA LYS A 108 3.76 -17.90 -26.65
C LYS A 108 4.33 -18.74 -25.52
N ASP A 109 5.53 -19.27 -25.78
CA ASP A 109 6.32 -20.00 -24.80
C ASP A 109 7.40 -19.08 -24.21
N PHE A 110 7.45 -19.02 -22.88
CA PHE A 110 8.50 -18.35 -22.12
C PHE A 110 9.28 -19.41 -21.31
N TYR A 111 10.60 -19.29 -21.31
CA TYR A 111 11.49 -20.21 -20.61
C TYR A 111 12.22 -19.43 -19.53
N ILE A 112 11.93 -19.72 -18.27
CA ILE A 112 12.45 -18.99 -17.12
C ILE A 112 13.43 -19.89 -16.38
N PHE A 113 14.71 -19.54 -16.44
CA PHE A 113 15.77 -20.22 -15.71
C PHE A 113 16.04 -19.52 -14.38
N PHE A 114 15.97 -20.25 -13.27
CA PHE A 114 16.18 -19.70 -11.92
C PHE A 114 17.66 -19.80 -11.53
N ASP A 115 18.21 -18.73 -10.93
CA ASP A 115 19.64 -18.70 -10.58
C ASP A 115 19.94 -19.42 -9.24
N PHE A 116 19.07 -19.19 -8.25
CA PHE A 116 19.28 -19.62 -6.85
C PHE A 116 18.11 -20.40 -6.25
N ALA A 117 16.95 -20.39 -6.90
CA ALA A 117 15.74 -21.07 -6.44
C ALA A 117 15.52 -22.38 -7.21
N SER A 118 14.86 -23.35 -6.58
CA SER A 118 14.46 -24.61 -7.22
C SER A 118 13.25 -24.39 -8.13
N ALA A 119 13.39 -24.70 -9.42
CA ALA A 119 12.27 -24.62 -10.36
C ALA A 119 11.09 -25.54 -9.98
N GLU A 120 11.34 -26.68 -9.33
CA GLU A 120 10.26 -27.57 -8.87
C GLU A 120 9.44 -26.95 -7.73
N GLU A 121 10.12 -26.30 -6.77
CA GLU A 121 9.44 -25.60 -5.66
C GLU A 121 8.66 -24.40 -6.18
N CYS A 122 9.27 -23.58 -7.04
CA CYS A 122 8.60 -22.46 -7.71
C CYS A 122 7.40 -22.94 -8.53
N LEU A 123 7.54 -24.03 -9.29
CA LEU A 123 6.46 -24.59 -10.09
C LEU A 123 5.28 -25.03 -9.20
N SER A 124 5.54 -25.69 -8.07
CA SER A 124 4.49 -26.13 -7.14
C SER A 124 3.63 -24.95 -6.67
N GLN A 125 4.29 -23.83 -6.31
CA GLN A 125 3.61 -22.60 -5.92
C GLN A 125 2.82 -21.99 -7.08
N MET A 126 3.43 -21.90 -8.27
CA MET A 126 2.77 -21.37 -9.47
C MET A 126 1.55 -22.20 -9.86
N GLN A 127 1.63 -23.53 -9.80
CA GLN A 127 0.51 -24.43 -10.11
C GLN A 127 -0.60 -24.36 -9.05
N GLN A 128 -0.28 -24.10 -7.79
CA GLN A 128 -1.29 -23.85 -6.76
C GLN A 128 -2.08 -22.58 -7.07
N LEU A 129 -1.38 -21.51 -7.46
CA LEU A 129 -1.99 -20.23 -7.85
C LEU A 129 -2.73 -20.31 -9.18
N GLN A 130 -2.23 -21.11 -10.14
CA GLN A 130 -2.94 -21.41 -11.38
C GLN A 130 -4.25 -22.12 -11.11
N ARG A 131 -4.26 -23.15 -10.25
CA ARG A 131 -5.49 -23.82 -9.81
C ARG A 131 -6.46 -22.85 -9.14
N ALA A 132 -5.96 -21.93 -8.31
CA ALA A 132 -6.81 -20.89 -7.73
C ALA A 132 -7.44 -20.00 -8.80
N SER A 133 -6.70 -19.65 -9.85
CA SER A 133 -7.16 -18.75 -10.93
C SER A 133 -8.28 -19.34 -11.81
N THR A 134 -8.46 -20.66 -11.79
CA THR A 134 -9.56 -21.34 -12.51
C THR A 134 -10.87 -21.40 -11.73
N LEU A 135 -10.87 -21.00 -10.45
CA LEU A 135 -12.05 -21.01 -9.59
C LEU A 135 -12.92 -19.76 -9.78
N HIS A 136 -14.17 -19.84 -9.33
CA HIS A 136 -15.03 -18.65 -9.24
C HIS A 136 -14.50 -17.66 -8.19
N ALA A 137 -14.81 -16.38 -8.35
CA ALA A 137 -14.20 -15.30 -7.54
C ALA A 137 -14.23 -15.51 -6.01
N PRO A 138 -15.34 -15.97 -5.38
CA PRO A 138 -15.35 -16.20 -3.93
C PRO A 138 -14.40 -17.31 -3.49
N GLU A 139 -14.34 -18.41 -4.24
CA GLU A 139 -13.48 -19.55 -3.96
C GLU A 139 -12.01 -19.22 -4.22
N HIS A 140 -11.73 -18.50 -5.32
CA HIS A 140 -10.42 -17.94 -5.61
C HIS A 140 -9.91 -17.08 -4.44
N ASN A 141 -10.73 -16.12 -4.00
CA ASN A 141 -10.38 -15.22 -2.90
C ASN A 141 -10.14 -16.00 -1.59
N SER A 142 -10.96 -17.01 -1.30
CA SER A 142 -10.80 -17.87 -0.12
C SER A 142 -9.49 -18.68 -0.17
N MET A 143 -9.17 -19.27 -1.32
CA MET A 143 -7.95 -20.04 -1.52
C MET A 143 -6.71 -19.15 -1.42
N VAL A 144 -6.70 -17.98 -2.07
CA VAL A 144 -5.61 -17.00 -1.98
C VAL A 144 -5.43 -16.51 -0.55
N ALA A 145 -6.52 -16.19 0.16
CA ALA A 145 -6.47 -15.79 1.56
C ALA A 145 -5.90 -16.91 2.45
N THR A 146 -6.23 -18.16 2.18
CA THR A 146 -5.70 -19.32 2.91
C THR A 146 -4.20 -19.52 2.66
N ILE A 147 -3.75 -19.36 1.40
CA ILE A 147 -2.32 -19.43 1.04
C ILE A 147 -1.55 -18.31 1.76
N LEU A 148 -2.06 -17.09 1.70
CA LEU A 148 -1.47 -15.94 2.38
C LEU A 148 -1.40 -16.16 3.89
N HIS A 149 -2.51 -16.58 4.50
CA HIS A 149 -2.56 -16.85 5.93
C HIS A 149 -1.55 -17.92 6.34
N SER A 150 -1.48 -19.03 5.61
CA SER A 150 -0.52 -20.11 5.87
C SER A 150 0.93 -19.64 5.80
N ARG A 151 1.29 -18.86 4.76
CA ARG A 151 2.63 -18.28 4.64
C ARG A 151 2.93 -17.29 5.75
N TYR A 152 1.96 -16.44 6.08
CA TYR A 152 2.12 -15.40 7.07
C TYR A 152 2.24 -15.94 8.51
N MET A 153 1.56 -17.05 8.82
CA MET A 153 1.73 -17.75 10.11
C MET A 153 3.11 -18.40 10.26
N ARG A 154 3.79 -18.72 9.15
CA ARG A 154 5.15 -19.29 9.16
C ARG A 154 6.25 -18.25 9.15
N MET A 155 5.94 -17.00 8.79
CA MET A 155 6.91 -15.92 8.85
C MET A 155 7.35 -15.76 10.30
N GLU A 156 8.65 -15.74 10.56
CA GLU A 156 9.25 -15.38 11.84
C GLU A 156 10.06 -14.10 11.66
N PHE A 157 10.13 -13.29 12.71
CA PHE A 157 11.01 -12.13 12.68
C PHE A 157 12.46 -12.64 12.69
N ASP A 158 13.28 -12.15 11.78
CA ASP A 158 14.68 -12.55 11.67
C ASP A 158 15.55 -11.70 12.62
N PRO A 159 16.04 -12.25 13.76
CA PRO A 159 16.83 -11.48 14.72
C PRO A 159 18.17 -11.03 14.15
N VAL A 160 18.67 -11.66 13.06
CA VAL A 160 19.90 -11.25 12.38
C VAL A 160 19.78 -9.84 11.81
N MET A 161 18.55 -9.39 11.54
CA MET A 161 18.26 -8.07 11.01
C MET A 161 18.25 -6.97 12.09
N MET A 162 18.37 -7.30 13.38
CA MET A 162 18.42 -6.33 14.47
C MET A 162 19.75 -5.55 14.47
N ASP A 163 19.75 -4.36 15.07
CA ASP A 163 21.00 -3.57 15.20
C ASP A 163 21.87 -4.07 16.36
N ASP A 164 21.23 -4.52 17.44
CA ASP A 164 21.89 -4.97 18.66
C ASP A 164 21.40 -6.38 18.99
N PHE A 165 22.29 -7.36 18.83
CA PHE A 165 21.99 -8.77 19.10
C PHE A 165 21.87 -9.10 20.59
N THR A 166 22.18 -8.15 21.48
CA THR A 166 21.98 -8.31 22.92
C THR A 166 20.59 -7.91 23.38
N GLU A 167 19.83 -7.21 22.53
CA GLU A 167 18.46 -6.83 22.84
C GLU A 167 17.50 -8.00 22.69
N GLU A 168 16.63 -8.18 23.67
CA GLU A 168 15.54 -9.13 23.59
C GLU A 168 14.29 -8.49 22.99
N ILE A 169 13.57 -9.26 22.18
CA ILE A 169 12.28 -8.86 21.63
C ILE A 169 11.23 -8.95 22.75
N VAL A 170 10.73 -7.80 23.20
CA VAL A 170 9.71 -7.70 24.25
C VAL A 170 8.29 -7.91 23.72
N CYS A 171 8.07 -7.66 22.43
CA CYS A 171 6.80 -7.89 21.78
C CYS A 171 6.98 -8.18 20.29
N GLU A 172 6.40 -9.28 19.82
CA GLU A 172 6.32 -9.61 18.41
C GLU A 172 4.85 -9.74 18.01
N LEU A 173 4.46 -9.05 16.94
CA LEU A 173 3.09 -9.05 16.44
C LEU A 173 3.06 -8.98 14.92
N GLN A 174 1.98 -9.53 14.37
CA GLN A 174 1.64 -9.34 12.97
C GLN A 174 1.02 -7.95 12.76
N ALA A 175 1.51 -7.22 11.76
CA ALA A 175 1.03 -5.89 11.43
C ALA A 175 1.08 -5.63 9.91
N GLU A 176 0.29 -4.68 9.45
CA GLU A 176 0.42 -4.16 8.08
C GLU A 176 0.91 -2.71 8.13
N LYS A 177 1.95 -2.38 7.37
CA LYS A 177 2.36 -1.00 7.13
C LYS A 177 1.48 -0.39 6.04
N ILE A 178 0.89 0.75 6.33
CA ILE A 178 0.04 1.50 5.43
C ILE A 178 0.85 2.58 4.73
N SER A 179 0.84 2.53 3.40
CA SER A 179 1.38 3.54 2.50
C SER A 179 0.25 4.00 1.57
N PRO A 180 0.38 5.15 0.88
CA PRO A 180 -0.61 5.57 -0.11
C PRO A 180 -0.87 4.45 -1.12
N LEU A 181 -2.13 4.03 -1.25
CA LEU A 181 -2.63 2.95 -2.12
C LEU A 181 -2.12 1.53 -1.86
N VAL A 182 -1.19 1.34 -0.92
CA VAL A 182 -0.46 0.08 -0.77
C VAL A 182 -0.39 -0.34 0.69
N ARG A 183 -0.56 -1.65 0.91
CA ARG A 183 -0.44 -2.27 2.23
C ARG A 183 0.68 -3.29 2.20
N HIS A 184 1.62 -3.16 3.13
CA HIS A 184 2.73 -4.08 3.26
C HIS A 184 2.48 -4.96 4.48
N GLN A 185 2.21 -6.23 4.28
CA GLN A 185 2.11 -7.18 5.39
C GLN A 185 3.50 -7.42 5.98
N GLY A 186 3.61 -7.73 7.27
CA GLY A 186 4.90 -7.98 7.89
C GLY A 186 4.83 -8.27 9.38
N LYS A 187 6.00 -8.46 9.99
CA LYS A 187 6.14 -8.64 11.44
C LYS A 187 6.70 -7.38 12.08
N LEU A 188 6.04 -6.96 13.15
CA LEU A 188 6.52 -5.97 14.10
C LEU A 188 7.30 -6.70 15.19
N ALA A 189 8.52 -6.26 15.47
CA ALA A 189 9.26 -6.64 16.67
C ALA A 189 9.64 -5.37 17.45
N LEU A 190 9.34 -5.36 18.75
CA LEU A 190 9.68 -4.29 19.66
C LEU A 190 10.78 -4.77 20.60
N THR A 191 11.77 -3.92 20.79
CA THR A 191 12.85 -4.07 21.77
C THR A 191 12.82 -2.88 22.75
N PRO A 192 13.61 -2.88 23.84
CA PRO A 192 13.67 -1.74 24.75
C PRO A 192 14.08 -0.42 24.10
N THR A 193 14.76 -0.43 22.94
CA THR A 193 15.24 0.81 22.28
C THR A 193 14.75 1.02 20.86
N THR A 194 14.16 0.00 20.20
CA THR A 194 13.89 0.04 18.76
C THR A 194 12.59 -0.67 18.38
N ILE A 195 11.84 -0.06 17.47
CA ILE A 195 10.74 -0.69 16.74
C ILE A 195 11.29 -1.18 15.40
N TYR A 196 11.09 -2.46 15.12
CA TYR A 196 11.43 -3.09 13.86
C TYR A 196 10.15 -3.49 13.12
N PHE A 197 10.06 -3.18 11.84
CA PHE A 197 9.04 -3.74 10.96
C PHE A 197 9.72 -4.46 9.81
N GLN A 198 9.57 -5.78 9.77
CA GLN A 198 10.05 -6.64 8.69
C GLN A 198 8.87 -6.91 7.73
N PRO A 199 8.88 -6.35 6.52
CA PRO A 199 7.89 -6.70 5.50
C PRO A 199 7.94 -8.20 5.20
N PHE A 200 6.76 -8.80 4.97
CA PHE A 200 6.61 -10.16 4.48
C PHE A 200 7.19 -10.32 3.07
N SER A 201 7.04 -9.27 2.25
CA SER A 201 7.49 -9.25 0.88
C SER A 201 8.66 -8.29 0.68
N ASN A 202 9.59 -8.65 -0.19
CA ASN A 202 10.81 -7.90 -0.46
C ASN A 202 10.63 -6.82 -1.55
N VAL A 203 9.42 -6.25 -1.68
CA VAL A 203 9.15 -5.15 -2.62
C VAL A 203 9.91 -3.89 -2.22
N GLU A 204 10.00 -3.61 -0.93
CA GLU A 204 10.66 -2.40 -0.45
C GLU A 204 12.17 -2.52 -0.59
N SER A 205 12.82 -1.40 -0.93
CA SER A 205 14.28 -1.35 -1.06
C SER A 205 15.04 -1.71 0.22
N SER A 206 14.40 -1.56 1.38
CA SER A 206 14.95 -1.99 2.67
C SER A 206 14.26 -3.28 3.12
N PRO A 207 15.03 -4.33 3.50
CA PRO A 207 14.46 -5.58 4.00
C PRO A 207 13.81 -5.43 5.38
N ILE A 208 14.10 -4.34 6.09
CA ILE A 208 13.57 -4.05 7.42
C ILE A 208 13.52 -2.54 7.65
N LEU A 209 12.50 -2.06 8.34
CA LEU A 209 12.41 -0.69 8.83
C LEU A 209 12.78 -0.67 10.30
N LYS A 210 13.64 0.28 10.68
CA LYS A 210 14.18 0.40 12.03
C LYS A 210 13.93 1.81 12.55
N LEU A 211 13.13 1.93 13.61
CA LEU A 211 12.81 3.21 14.25
C LEU A 211 13.28 3.17 15.70
N LYS A 212 14.31 3.95 16.02
CA LYS A 212 14.84 4.06 17.39
C LYS A 212 13.87 4.86 18.27
N LEU A 213 13.48 4.28 19.40
CA LEU A 213 12.52 4.85 20.34
C LEU A 213 12.94 6.20 20.90
N LYS A 214 14.25 6.44 21.08
CA LYS A 214 14.79 7.73 21.51
C LYS A 214 14.45 8.92 20.59
N TYR A 215 14.10 8.64 19.33
CA TYR A 215 13.73 9.66 18.35
C TYR A 215 12.22 9.80 18.17
N LEU A 216 11.43 8.94 18.83
CA LEU A 216 9.98 8.95 18.73
C LEU A 216 9.42 10.21 19.41
N ARG A 217 8.59 10.95 18.67
CA ARG A 217 8.02 12.24 19.09
C ARG A 217 6.53 12.18 19.35
N ARG A 218 5.78 11.54 18.46
CA ARG A 218 4.32 11.48 18.54
C ARG A 218 3.81 10.11 18.16
N ILE A 219 2.80 9.63 18.88
CA ILE A 219 2.07 8.41 18.57
C ILE A 219 0.58 8.69 18.62
N TYR A 220 -0.15 8.18 17.63
CA TYR A 220 -1.58 8.37 17.54
C TYR A 220 -2.28 7.04 17.30
N LYS A 221 -3.27 6.78 18.15
CA LYS A 221 -4.28 5.76 17.88
C LYS A 221 -5.11 6.23 16.68
N ARG A 222 -5.29 5.38 15.69
CA ARG A 222 -6.02 5.68 14.45
C ARG A 222 -7.11 4.65 14.18
N ARG A 223 -8.12 5.07 13.42
CA ARG A 223 -9.04 4.16 12.74
C ARG A 223 -8.50 3.76 11.38
N PHE A 224 -8.63 2.50 11.03
CA PHE A 224 -8.40 2.01 9.68
C PHE A 224 -9.60 1.18 9.25
N LEU A 225 -10.18 1.50 8.09
CA LEU A 225 -11.47 0.94 7.63
C LEU A 225 -12.55 1.02 8.73
N LEU A 226 -12.61 2.17 9.42
CA LEU A 226 -13.51 2.46 10.55
C LEU A 226 -13.32 1.57 11.80
N ARG A 227 -12.23 0.80 11.89
CA ARG A 227 -11.90 -0.04 13.05
C ARG A 227 -10.74 0.57 13.85
N GLN A 228 -10.77 0.46 15.17
CA GLN A 228 -9.75 0.98 16.10
C GLN A 228 -8.47 0.14 16.13
N VAL A 229 -7.83 -0.04 14.96
CA VAL A 229 -6.69 -0.95 14.78
C VAL A 229 -5.46 -0.25 14.22
N GLY A 230 -5.50 1.05 13.96
CA GLY A 230 -4.37 1.81 13.44
C GLY A 230 -3.51 2.42 14.54
N LEU A 231 -2.21 2.51 14.27
CA LEU A 231 -1.21 3.21 15.09
C LEU A 231 -0.26 3.98 14.17
N GLU A 232 -0.25 5.30 14.31
CA GLU A 232 0.60 6.17 13.51
C GLU A 232 1.70 6.77 14.38
N ILE A 233 2.95 6.57 13.97
CA ILE A 233 4.16 6.86 14.73
C ILE A 233 4.97 7.90 13.96
N TYR A 234 5.37 8.96 14.65
CA TYR A 234 6.22 10.03 14.11
C TYR A 234 7.51 10.10 14.92
N SER A 235 8.62 10.08 14.19
CA SER A 235 9.97 10.27 14.71
C SER A 235 10.46 11.69 14.38
N ALA A 236 11.65 12.04 14.85
CA ALA A 236 12.36 13.22 14.38
C ALA A 236 12.60 13.16 12.85
N GLU A 237 12.61 14.32 12.19
CA GLU A 237 12.70 14.41 10.73
C GLU A 237 14.02 13.85 10.18
N GLU A 238 15.09 13.89 10.98
CA GLU A 238 16.41 13.37 10.63
C GLU A 238 16.53 11.85 10.80
N SER A 239 15.48 11.19 11.32
CA SER A 239 15.42 9.73 11.45
C SER A 239 15.37 9.06 10.07
N SER A 240 16.01 7.89 9.94
CA SER A 240 15.92 7.05 8.74
C SER A 240 14.47 6.68 8.39
N VAL A 241 13.63 6.54 9.43
CA VAL A 241 12.19 6.35 9.33
C VAL A 241 11.53 7.48 10.11
N PRO A 242 11.16 8.60 9.44
CA PRO A 242 10.54 9.74 10.11
C PRO A 242 9.07 9.47 10.47
N HIS A 243 8.42 8.52 9.78
CA HIS A 243 7.02 8.19 9.96
C HIS A 243 6.76 6.71 9.67
N MET A 244 5.85 6.12 10.43
CA MET A 244 5.38 4.75 10.23
C MET A 244 3.89 4.65 10.60
N TYR A 245 3.04 4.22 9.68
CA TYR A 245 1.63 3.91 9.97
C TYR A 245 1.42 2.40 9.91
N LEU A 246 1.06 1.80 11.05
CA LEU A 246 0.79 0.38 11.19
C LEU A 246 -0.69 0.13 11.47
N THR A 247 -1.19 -1.00 11.01
CA THR A 247 -2.49 -1.56 11.40
C THR A 247 -2.31 -2.96 11.97
N PHE A 248 -3.19 -3.31 12.91
CA PHE A 248 -3.18 -4.59 13.60
C PHE A 248 -4.46 -5.38 13.34
N GLN A 249 -4.46 -6.67 13.69
CA GLN A 249 -5.66 -7.49 13.54
C GLN A 249 -6.75 -7.11 14.55
N ARG A 250 -6.36 -6.77 15.78
CA ARG A 250 -7.25 -6.44 16.89
C ARG A 250 -6.86 -5.13 17.55
N GLU A 251 -7.85 -4.44 18.11
CA GLU A 251 -7.65 -3.23 18.91
C GLU A 251 -6.74 -3.48 20.13
N TYR A 252 -6.88 -4.66 20.74
CA TYR A 252 -6.01 -5.08 21.84
C TYR A 252 -4.52 -5.08 21.46
N ASP A 253 -4.18 -5.55 20.26
CA ASP A 253 -2.78 -5.61 19.80
C ASP A 253 -2.24 -4.18 19.57
N ARG A 254 -3.07 -3.30 18.99
CA ARG A 254 -2.78 -1.87 18.84
C ARG A 254 -2.51 -1.20 20.18
N ASP A 255 -3.39 -1.41 21.15
CA ASP A 255 -3.26 -0.84 22.50
C ASP A 255 -2.06 -1.38 23.24
N LYS A 256 -1.77 -2.67 23.11
CA LYS A 256 -0.57 -3.30 23.69
C LYS A 256 0.71 -2.60 23.19
N VAL A 257 0.86 -2.41 21.88
CA VAL A 257 2.01 -1.71 21.31
C VAL A 257 2.04 -0.25 21.74
N TYR A 258 0.91 0.46 21.65
CA TYR A 258 0.82 1.86 22.07
C TYR A 258 1.30 2.04 23.52
N ASN A 259 0.79 1.24 24.45
CA ASN A 259 1.13 1.32 25.87
C ASN A 259 2.60 0.99 26.11
N MET A 260 3.19 0.04 25.37
CA MET A 260 4.62 -0.27 25.48
C MET A 260 5.50 0.89 25.01
N LEU A 261 5.09 1.61 23.96
CA LEU A 261 5.81 2.78 23.47
C LEU A 261 5.68 3.96 24.43
N GLU A 262 4.47 4.23 24.91
CA GLU A 262 4.18 5.33 25.83
C GLU A 262 4.90 5.18 27.17
N ASN A 263 4.94 3.96 27.72
CA ASN A 263 5.60 3.69 29.00
C ASN A 263 7.11 3.40 28.88
N SER A 264 7.67 3.47 27.67
CA SER A 264 9.10 3.23 27.47
C SER A 264 9.93 4.38 28.06
N PRO A 265 10.95 4.10 28.89
CA PRO A 265 11.73 5.14 29.56
C PRO A 265 12.59 5.97 28.61
N VAL A 266 12.81 5.49 27.38
CA VAL A 266 13.61 6.19 26.36
C VAL A 266 12.77 7.04 25.41
N VAL A 267 11.44 6.94 25.48
CA VAL A 267 10.53 7.71 24.64
C VAL A 267 10.19 9.03 25.33
N ASN A 268 10.23 10.13 24.58
CA ASN A 268 9.82 11.44 25.05
C ASN A 268 8.77 12.02 24.10
N LEU A 269 7.50 11.78 24.44
CA LEU A 269 6.36 12.21 23.64
C LEU A 269 6.09 13.71 23.79
N GLU A 270 5.82 14.36 22.66
CA GLU A 270 5.33 15.73 22.64
C GLU A 270 3.89 15.76 23.15
N SER A 271 3.64 16.45 24.26
CA SER A 271 2.29 16.68 24.78
C SER A 271 1.69 17.93 24.13
N VAL A 272 0.74 17.76 23.22
CA VAL A 272 -0.07 18.88 22.71
C VAL A 272 -1.46 18.81 23.36
N HIS A 273 -1.77 19.79 24.20
CA HIS A 273 -3.07 19.88 24.85
C HIS A 273 -4.07 20.51 23.87
N ALA A 274 -5.24 19.90 23.68
CA ALA A 274 -6.19 20.36 22.67
C ALA A 274 -6.70 21.78 22.93
N GLU A 275 -6.90 22.11 24.20
CA GLU A 275 -7.33 23.43 24.66
C GLU A 275 -6.29 24.51 24.36
N GLU A 276 -5.01 24.16 24.48
CA GLU A 276 -3.90 25.06 24.19
C GLU A 276 -3.83 25.39 22.69
N MET A 277 -3.98 24.39 21.83
CA MET A 277 -3.94 24.56 20.38
C MET A 277 -5.08 25.47 19.87
N THR A 278 -6.30 25.30 20.39
CA THR A 278 -7.43 26.19 20.05
C THR A 278 -7.18 27.63 20.51
N LEU A 279 -6.64 27.82 21.72
CA LEU A 279 -6.32 29.16 22.23
C LEU A 279 -5.21 29.84 21.41
N GLN A 280 -4.17 29.10 21.04
CA GLN A 280 -3.10 29.61 20.17
C GLN A 280 -3.63 30.01 18.79
N TRP A 281 -4.55 29.22 18.21
CA TRP A 281 -5.21 29.58 16.95
C TRP A 281 -6.09 30.84 17.09
N GLN A 282 -6.90 30.94 18.15
CA GLN A 282 -7.74 32.12 18.40
C GLN A 282 -6.93 33.40 18.59
N ASN A 283 -5.74 33.29 19.18
CA ASN A 283 -4.80 34.40 19.37
C ASN A 283 -3.89 34.68 18.15
N GLY A 284 -4.06 33.94 17.04
CA GLY A 284 -3.28 34.13 15.82
C GLY A 284 -1.84 33.61 15.88
N VAL A 285 -1.48 32.85 16.92
CA VAL A 285 -0.16 32.19 17.04
C VAL A 285 -0.07 31.01 16.07
N VAL A 286 -1.19 30.31 15.86
CA VAL A 286 -1.30 29.18 14.93
C VAL A 286 -2.17 29.59 13.75
N SER A 287 -1.71 29.28 12.53
CA SER A 287 -2.45 29.62 11.31
C SER A 287 -3.73 28.78 11.15
N ASN A 288 -4.68 29.24 10.34
CA ASN A 288 -5.85 28.44 9.97
C ASN A 288 -5.46 27.10 9.34
N TYR A 289 -4.37 27.07 8.56
CA TYR A 289 -3.88 25.85 7.92
C TYR A 289 -3.41 24.82 8.96
N ASP A 290 -2.55 25.25 9.88
CA ASP A 290 -1.98 24.38 10.90
C ASP A 290 -3.05 23.89 11.88
N TYR A 291 -3.99 24.76 12.24
CA TYR A 291 -5.12 24.38 13.07
C TYR A 291 -6.04 23.37 12.38
N LEU A 292 -6.34 23.55 11.09
CA LEU A 292 -7.10 22.55 10.32
C LEU A 292 -6.34 21.24 10.17
N MET A 293 -5.02 21.26 9.98
CA MET A 293 -4.20 20.04 9.99
C MET A 293 -4.27 19.32 11.33
N TYR A 294 -4.22 20.07 12.43
CA TYR A 294 -4.40 19.54 13.77
C TYR A 294 -5.78 18.88 13.96
N LEU A 295 -6.87 19.55 13.54
CA LEU A 295 -8.21 18.99 13.59
C LEU A 295 -8.36 17.74 12.72
N ASN A 296 -7.76 17.72 11.53
CA ASN A 296 -7.71 16.54 10.67
C ASN A 296 -7.01 15.37 11.39
N CYS A 297 -5.87 15.64 12.03
CA CYS A 297 -5.16 14.65 12.83
C CYS A 297 -6.00 14.12 14.00
N LEU A 298 -6.73 14.98 14.74
CA LEU A 298 -7.68 14.53 15.76
C LEU A 298 -8.84 13.72 15.19
N GLY A 299 -9.25 14.02 13.95
CA GLY A 299 -10.27 13.29 13.20
C GLY A 299 -9.81 11.96 12.61
N ASP A 300 -8.65 11.44 13.02
CA ASP A 300 -7.98 10.23 12.51
C ASP A 300 -7.57 10.27 11.03
N ARG A 301 -7.44 11.46 10.46
CA ARG A 301 -7.04 11.60 9.06
C ARG A 301 -5.53 11.55 8.90
N SER A 302 -5.08 10.85 7.86
CA SER A 302 -3.66 10.67 7.53
C SER A 302 -3.43 10.80 6.04
N LYS A 303 -2.27 11.36 5.65
CA LYS A 303 -1.85 11.42 4.24
C LYS A 303 -1.54 10.04 3.66
N ASN A 304 -1.27 9.04 4.50
CA ASN A 304 -0.95 7.67 4.07
C ASN A 304 -2.19 6.81 3.80
N ASP A 305 -3.34 7.16 4.37
CA ASP A 305 -4.62 6.51 4.08
C ASP A 305 -5.49 7.44 3.24
N LEU A 306 -5.52 7.22 1.93
CA LEU A 306 -6.30 8.05 1.01
C LEU A 306 -7.82 7.95 1.24
N THR A 307 -8.30 6.91 1.95
CA THR A 307 -9.72 6.80 2.33
C THR A 307 -10.08 7.76 3.46
N GLN A 308 -9.07 8.22 4.21
CA GLN A 308 -9.17 9.15 5.34
C GLN A 308 -8.20 10.32 5.16
N TYR A 309 -8.05 10.80 3.93
CA TYR A 309 -7.13 11.91 3.62
C TYR A 309 -7.55 13.21 4.33
N PRO A 310 -6.63 14.12 4.71
CA PRO A 310 -6.98 15.42 5.28
C PRO A 310 -7.97 16.21 4.39
N VAL A 311 -8.95 16.84 5.03
CA VAL A 311 -10.01 17.62 4.38
C VAL A 311 -9.86 19.09 4.72
N PHE A 312 -9.93 19.92 3.69
CA PHE A 312 -9.95 21.37 3.79
C PHE A 312 -11.22 21.90 3.12
N PRO A 313 -11.83 22.97 3.68
CA PRO A 313 -12.98 23.58 3.05
C PRO A 313 -12.55 24.35 1.79
N TRP A 314 -13.42 24.37 0.78
CA TRP A 314 -13.36 25.42 -0.24
C TRP A 314 -13.58 26.78 0.43
N VAL A 315 -12.72 27.75 0.13
CA VAL A 315 -12.78 29.09 0.77
C VAL A 315 -13.28 30.14 -0.22
N VAL A 316 -12.75 30.14 -1.43
CA VAL A 316 -13.17 31.07 -2.50
C VAL A 316 -14.41 30.52 -3.20
N ALA A 317 -15.35 31.41 -3.52
CA ALA A 317 -16.55 31.13 -4.32
C ALA A 317 -16.48 31.79 -5.71
N ASP A 318 -15.74 32.90 -5.85
CA ASP A 318 -15.55 33.59 -7.13
C ASP A 318 -14.32 33.07 -7.88
N TYR A 319 -14.57 32.33 -8.96
CA TYR A 319 -13.57 31.85 -9.90
C TYR A 319 -13.74 32.46 -11.30
N THR A 320 -14.50 33.56 -11.40
CA THR A 320 -14.88 34.18 -12.69
C THR A 320 -14.32 35.58 -12.86
N SER A 321 -14.15 36.33 -11.78
CA SER A 321 -13.59 37.68 -11.83
C SER A 321 -12.09 37.64 -12.16
N GLU A 322 -11.63 38.60 -12.97
CA GLU A 322 -10.20 38.73 -13.29
C GLU A 322 -9.35 39.12 -12.07
N THR A 323 -9.95 39.85 -11.12
CA THR A 323 -9.32 40.25 -9.86
C THR A 323 -10.20 39.86 -8.69
N LEU A 324 -9.60 39.27 -7.66
CA LEU A 324 -10.30 38.76 -6.49
C LEU A 324 -10.36 39.83 -5.39
N ASP A 325 -11.54 40.41 -5.15
CA ASP A 325 -11.73 41.38 -4.06
C ASP A 325 -11.94 40.67 -2.72
N LEU A 326 -10.92 40.72 -1.85
CA LEU A 326 -10.94 40.08 -0.54
C LEU A 326 -11.79 40.82 0.51
N ASN A 327 -12.30 42.02 0.20
CA ASN A 327 -13.21 42.75 1.10
C ASN A 327 -14.68 42.44 0.81
N LYS A 328 -14.95 41.80 -0.32
CA LYS A 328 -16.29 41.44 -0.78
C LYS A 328 -16.71 40.10 -0.19
N SER A 329 -17.84 40.04 0.51
CA SER A 329 -18.32 38.80 1.15
C SER A 329 -18.65 37.70 0.15
N GLU A 330 -19.17 38.04 -1.04
CA GLU A 330 -19.54 37.08 -2.08
C GLU A 330 -18.34 36.38 -2.72
N THR A 331 -17.12 36.93 -2.52
CA THR A 331 -15.87 36.28 -2.90
C THR A 331 -15.67 34.96 -2.16
N PHE A 332 -16.20 34.84 -0.95
CA PHE A 332 -15.97 33.71 -0.07
C PHE A 332 -17.20 32.81 0.03
N ARG A 333 -16.94 31.52 0.19
CA ARG A 333 -17.96 30.52 0.46
C ARG A 333 -18.53 30.72 1.87
N ASP A 334 -19.85 30.61 1.99
CA ASP A 334 -20.52 30.45 3.28
C ASP A 334 -20.05 29.16 3.98
N LEU A 335 -19.14 29.30 4.95
CA LEU A 335 -18.54 28.18 5.69
C LEU A 335 -19.53 27.51 6.65
N SER A 336 -20.68 28.13 6.95
CA SER A 336 -21.71 27.55 7.84
C SER A 336 -22.49 26.40 7.21
N LYS A 337 -22.42 26.27 5.87
CA LYS A 337 -23.15 25.27 5.09
C LYS A 337 -22.22 24.22 4.47
N PRO A 338 -22.67 22.97 4.30
CA PRO A 338 -21.97 21.99 3.48
C PRO A 338 -22.08 22.33 1.98
N MET A 339 -21.17 21.79 1.16
CA MET A 339 -21.13 22.04 -0.30
C MET A 339 -22.46 21.78 -1.00
N GLY A 340 -23.17 20.72 -0.62
CA GLY A 340 -24.45 20.35 -1.24
C GLY A 340 -25.62 21.29 -0.90
N ALA A 341 -25.46 22.17 0.09
CA ALA A 341 -26.48 23.12 0.55
C ALA A 341 -26.23 24.57 0.09
N LEU A 342 -25.16 24.82 -0.66
CA LEU A 342 -24.83 26.16 -1.16
C LEU A 342 -25.81 26.63 -2.24
N ASN A 343 -26.25 25.69 -3.10
CA ASN A 343 -27.25 25.95 -4.12
C ASN A 343 -28.65 25.55 -3.59
N PRO A 344 -29.60 26.48 -3.47
CA PRO A 344 -30.91 26.21 -2.88
C PRO A 344 -31.73 25.20 -3.70
N ASP A 345 -31.75 25.32 -5.03
CA ASP A 345 -32.49 24.40 -5.92
C ASP A 345 -31.95 22.96 -5.82
N ARG A 346 -30.62 22.82 -5.67
CA ARG A 346 -29.99 21.52 -5.44
C ARG A 346 -30.40 20.96 -4.08
N LEU A 347 -30.42 21.80 -3.03
CA LEU A 347 -30.80 21.38 -1.69
C LEU A 347 -32.24 20.91 -1.62
N GLU A 348 -33.16 21.62 -2.28
CA GLU A 348 -34.58 21.25 -2.37
C GLU A 348 -34.75 19.84 -2.95
N LYS A 349 -34.13 19.57 -4.11
CA LYS A 349 -34.16 18.24 -4.73
C LYS A 349 -33.56 17.13 -3.84
N LEU A 350 -32.50 17.44 -3.10
CA LEU A 350 -31.91 16.49 -2.15
C LEU A 350 -32.85 16.20 -0.99
N MET A 351 -33.62 17.20 -0.55
CA MET A 351 -34.59 17.06 0.53
C MET A 351 -35.83 16.30 0.07
N GLU A 352 -36.36 16.56 -1.11
CA GLU A 352 -37.44 15.76 -1.72
C GLU A 352 -37.06 14.28 -1.74
N ARG A 353 -35.90 13.95 -2.30
CA ARG A 353 -35.39 12.56 -2.33
C ARG A 353 -35.24 11.97 -0.92
N PHE A 354 -34.80 12.77 0.05
CA PHE A 354 -34.66 12.33 1.45
C PHE A 354 -36.01 11.98 2.07
N TYR A 355 -37.07 12.73 1.75
CA TYR A 355 -38.41 12.47 2.28
C TYR A 355 -39.07 11.24 1.65
N GLU A 356 -38.80 10.97 0.38
CA GLU A 356 -39.31 9.79 -0.35
C GLU A 356 -38.58 8.48 -0.01
N MET A 357 -37.38 8.56 0.57
CA MET A 357 -36.53 7.40 0.86
C MET A 357 -36.97 6.65 2.12
N SER A 358 -36.86 5.32 2.11
CA SER A 358 -36.99 4.48 3.31
C SER A 358 -35.74 4.59 4.20
N ASP A 359 -35.88 4.29 5.49
CA ASP A 359 -34.75 4.32 6.42
C ASP A 359 -33.70 3.24 6.11
N PRO A 360 -32.39 3.51 6.33
CA PRO A 360 -31.81 4.77 6.82
C PRO A 360 -31.70 5.84 5.72
N ARG A 361 -32.31 7.01 5.96
CA ARG A 361 -32.30 8.12 5.01
C ARG A 361 -30.96 8.87 5.02
N PHE A 362 -30.59 9.42 3.87
CA PHE A 362 -29.39 10.25 3.73
C PHE A 362 -29.57 11.35 2.68
N LEU A 363 -28.90 12.49 2.90
CA LEU A 363 -28.87 13.61 1.95
C LEU A 363 -27.88 13.38 0.82
N TYR A 364 -26.68 12.88 1.12
CA TYR A 364 -25.58 12.79 0.17
C TYR A 364 -25.21 11.33 -0.07
N GLY A 365 -25.39 10.84 -1.29
CA GLY A 365 -24.93 9.50 -1.70
C GLY A 365 -23.45 9.44 -2.08
N SER A 366 -22.80 10.61 -2.16
CA SER A 366 -21.36 10.74 -2.37
C SER A 366 -20.71 11.41 -1.17
N HIS A 367 -19.47 11.02 -0.88
CA HIS A 367 -18.70 11.57 0.21
C HIS A 367 -17.79 12.71 -0.27
N TYR A 368 -17.54 13.70 0.58
CA TYR A 368 -16.70 14.87 0.26
C TYR A 368 -15.18 14.56 0.28
N SER A 369 -14.81 13.36 0.70
CA SER A 369 -13.43 12.87 0.79
C SER A 369 -13.42 11.42 0.32
N ALA A 370 -12.69 11.12 -0.74
CA ALA A 370 -12.60 9.78 -1.30
C ALA A 370 -11.24 9.62 -2.00
N PRO A 371 -10.66 8.41 -2.06
CA PRO A 371 -9.36 8.18 -2.68
C PRO A 371 -9.30 8.69 -4.13
N GLY A 372 -10.36 8.45 -4.91
CA GLY A 372 -10.44 8.90 -6.31
C GLY A 372 -10.41 10.42 -6.46
N LEU A 373 -10.92 11.18 -5.47
CA LEU A 373 -10.81 12.64 -5.47
C LEU A 373 -9.36 13.05 -5.23
N VAL A 374 -8.68 12.45 -4.26
CA VAL A 374 -7.29 12.77 -3.94
C VAL A 374 -6.37 12.50 -5.14
N LEU A 375 -6.56 11.37 -5.82
CA LEU A 375 -5.79 10.99 -7.01
C LEU A 375 -6.07 11.87 -8.24
N PHE A 376 -7.25 12.49 -8.32
CA PHE A 376 -7.56 13.44 -9.38
C PHE A 376 -6.93 14.81 -9.14
N TYR A 377 -6.77 15.19 -7.87
CA TYR A 377 -6.20 16.49 -7.48
C TYR A 377 -4.67 16.55 -7.50
N LEU A 378 -4.01 15.43 -7.20
CA LEU A 378 -2.54 15.29 -7.18
C LEU A 378 -2.03 14.74 -8.51
#